data_AF-A0A0C2GF42-F1
#
_entry.id   AF-A0A0C2GF42-F1
#
_cell.length_a   1.000
_cell.length_b   1.000
_cell.length_c   1.000
_cell.angle_alpha   90.00
_cell.angle_beta   90.00
_cell.angle_gamma   90.00
#
_symmetry.space_group_name_H-M   'P 1'
#
loop_
_entity.id
_entity.type
_entity.pdbx_description
1 polymer ?
#
loop_
_entity_poly.entity_id
_entity_poly.type
_entity_poly.pdbx_seq_one_letter_code
_entity_poly.pdbx_strand_id
1 'polypeptide(L)'
;MCTCSRYCIFGQTVNVAKQIRSFSLPGKILLTNSVRTTVSRNQKSNFTFTQHAVFEVGSTKVLTHFLEKNEKLSLWEICDVEKGPADSIDGYRELHNTEGAELWDSSKRAVLRQQQVIDAFRPGPSRTRRALTRLQSVKRKFRTAQSNDSGVSISEPNIESAVCSVM
;
A
#
# COMPACT_ATOMS: atom_id res chain seq x y z
N MET A 1 21.87 -26.17 -12.06
CA MET A 1 20.66 -25.31 -11.96
C MET A 1 20.15 -25.36 -10.53
N CYS A 2 20.30 -24.29 -9.75
CA CYS A 2 19.81 -24.25 -8.38
C CYS A 2 18.32 -23.85 -8.39
N THR A 3 17.43 -24.80 -8.09
CA THR A 3 16.00 -24.53 -7.91
C THR A 3 15.79 -23.82 -6.58
N CYS A 4 15.71 -22.49 -6.60
CA CYS A 4 15.37 -21.70 -5.42
C CYS A 4 13.87 -21.84 -5.13
N SER A 5 13.52 -22.66 -4.14
CA SER A 5 12.17 -22.78 -3.62
C SER A 5 11.79 -21.49 -2.88
N ARG A 6 10.70 -20.85 -3.29
CA ARG A 6 10.13 -19.68 -2.60
C ARG A 6 8.84 -20.06 -1.92
N TYR A 7 8.73 -19.75 -0.64
CA TYR A 7 7.50 -19.89 0.11
C TYR A 7 6.53 -18.74 -0.27
N CYS A 8 5.30 -19.09 -0.65
CA CYS A 8 4.29 -18.14 -1.10
C CYS A 8 2.99 -18.36 -0.34
N ILE A 9 2.41 -17.29 0.20
CA ILE A 9 1.10 -17.29 0.86
C ILE A 9 0.09 -16.67 -0.10
N PHE A 10 -1.06 -17.32 -0.27
CA PHE A 10 -2.14 -16.90 -1.15
C PHE A 10 -3.46 -16.84 -0.39
N GLY A 11 -4.42 -16.09 -0.93
CA GLY A 11 -5.79 -16.05 -0.40
C GLY A 11 -6.37 -14.64 -0.34
N GLN A 12 -7.69 -14.56 -0.18
CA GLN A 12 -8.38 -13.26 -0.11
C GLN A 12 -7.92 -12.44 1.09
N THR A 13 -7.60 -13.07 2.23
CA THR A 13 -7.06 -12.37 3.40
C THR A 13 -5.80 -11.57 3.07
N VAL A 14 -4.89 -12.13 2.28
CA VAL A 14 -3.65 -11.44 1.87
C VAL A 14 -3.97 -10.26 0.93
N ASN A 15 -4.92 -10.43 0.02
CA ASN A 15 -5.36 -9.37 -0.88
C ASN A 15 -6.05 -8.23 -0.12
N VAL A 16 -6.94 -8.56 0.81
CA VAL A 16 -7.65 -7.60 1.68
C VAL A 16 -6.65 -6.83 2.53
N ALA A 17 -5.71 -7.53 3.19
CA ALA A 17 -4.66 -6.90 3.99
C ALA A 17 -3.79 -5.95 3.15
N LYS A 18 -3.45 -6.36 1.91
CA LYS A 18 -2.70 -5.52 0.98
C LYS A 18 -3.45 -4.24 0.60
N GLN A 19 -4.76 -4.32 0.35
CA GLN A 19 -5.58 -3.13 0.05
C GLN A 19 -5.78 -2.24 1.28
N ILE A 20 -6.06 -2.81 2.44
CA ILE A 20 -6.23 -2.03 3.68
C ILE A 20 -4.95 -1.28 4.04
N ARG A 21 -3.79 -1.89 3.80
CA ARG A 21 -2.48 -1.24 4.00
C ARG A 21 -2.31 0.03 3.17
N SER A 22 -2.92 0.16 1.99
CA SER A 22 -2.80 1.43 1.24
C SER A 22 -3.57 2.58 1.87
N PHE A 23 -4.54 2.29 2.75
CA PHE A 23 -5.34 3.29 3.47
C PHE A 23 -4.85 3.53 4.91
N SER A 24 -3.83 2.82 5.38
CA SER A 24 -3.29 3.03 6.73
C SER A 24 -2.50 4.34 6.81
N LEU A 25 -2.69 5.07 7.90
CA LEU A 25 -1.89 6.27 8.19
C LEU A 25 -0.51 5.88 8.75
N PRO A 26 0.54 6.69 8.48
CA PRO A 26 1.85 6.50 9.10
C PRO A 26 1.75 6.49 10.62
N GLY A 27 2.53 5.63 11.28
CA GLY A 27 2.55 5.51 12.75
C GLY A 27 1.29 4.90 13.37
N LYS A 28 0.26 4.57 12.58
CA LYS A 28 -0.99 3.99 13.10
C LYS A 28 -1.22 2.58 12.57
N ILE A 29 -1.66 1.71 13.45
CA ILE A 29 -1.99 0.32 13.10
C ILE A 29 -3.48 0.26 12.75
N LEU A 30 -3.77 0.01 11.47
CA LEU A 30 -5.13 -0.15 10.95
C LEU A 30 -5.52 -1.64 10.95
N LEU A 31 -6.69 -1.94 11.51
CA LEU A 31 -7.19 -3.29 11.72
C LEU A 31 -8.60 -3.45 11.16
N THR A 32 -8.95 -4.68 10.76
CA THR A 32 -10.33 -5.03 10.37
C THR A 32 -11.19 -5.31 11.59
N ASN A 33 -12.51 -5.20 11.42
CA ASN A 33 -13.48 -5.55 12.46
C ASN A 33 -13.33 -7.01 12.96
N SER A 34 -13.02 -7.95 12.06
CA SER A 34 -12.78 -9.35 12.40
C SER A 34 -11.61 -9.51 13.38
N VAL A 35 -10.55 -8.72 13.23
CA VAL A 35 -9.41 -8.75 14.15
C VAL A 35 -9.80 -8.12 15.48
N ARG A 36 -10.44 -6.95 15.49
CA ARG A 36 -10.92 -6.28 16.70
C ARG A 36 -11.76 -7.22 17.57
N THR A 37 -12.79 -7.84 16.98
CA THR A 37 -13.70 -8.76 17.68
C THR A 37 -12.98 -9.99 18.24
N THR A 38 -12.02 -10.54 17.49
CA THR A 38 -11.20 -11.68 17.94
C THR A 38 -10.32 -11.29 19.13
N VAL A 39 -9.70 -10.12 19.07
CA VAL A 39 -8.84 -9.60 20.14
C VAL A 39 -9.65 -9.26 21.39
N SER A 40 -10.80 -8.60 21.23
CA SER A 40 -11.70 -8.29 22.36
C SER A 40 -12.29 -9.52 23.03
N ARG A 41 -12.47 -10.63 22.30
CA ARG A 41 -12.93 -11.91 22.87
C ARG A 41 -11.87 -12.56 23.75
N ASN A 42 -10.59 -12.39 23.41
CA ASN A 42 -9.48 -12.91 24.19
C ASN A 42 -9.23 -11.98 25.40
N GLN A 43 -9.83 -12.32 26.55
CA GLN A 43 -9.81 -11.54 27.81
C GLN A 43 -8.42 -11.17 28.36
N LYS A 44 -7.33 -11.68 27.76
CA LYS A 44 -5.96 -11.33 28.17
C LYS A 44 -5.51 -9.96 27.66
N SER A 45 -6.09 -9.45 26.58
CA SER A 45 -5.64 -8.23 25.91
C SER A 45 -6.63 -7.07 26.05
N ASN A 46 -6.28 -6.08 26.88
CA ASN A 46 -7.02 -4.82 26.96
C ASN A 46 -6.40 -3.82 25.98
N PHE A 47 -6.99 -3.73 24.79
CA PHE A 47 -6.60 -2.76 23.77
C PHE A 47 -7.74 -1.77 23.53
N THR A 48 -7.39 -0.49 23.42
CA THR A 48 -8.33 0.57 23.05
C THR A 48 -8.31 0.75 21.53
N PHE A 49 -9.49 0.70 20.92
CA PHE A 49 -9.65 0.82 19.46
C PHE A 49 -10.56 2.00 19.13
N THR A 50 -10.17 2.78 18.12
CA THR A 50 -10.96 3.90 17.58
C THR A 50 -11.49 3.53 16.21
N GLN A 51 -12.79 3.73 16.00
CA GLN A 51 -13.42 3.47 14.70
C GLN A 51 -12.90 4.46 13.66
N HIS A 52 -12.54 3.96 12.48
CA HIS A 52 -12.02 4.79 11.39
C HIS A 52 -13.03 4.94 10.26
N ALA A 53 -13.06 3.97 9.34
CA ALA A 53 -13.89 4.05 8.14
C ALA A 53 -14.27 2.65 7.63
N VAL A 54 -15.27 2.61 6.77
CA VAL A 54 -15.63 1.41 5.99
C VAL A 54 -14.96 1.54 4.62
N PHE A 55 -14.15 0.56 4.25
CA PHE A 55 -13.52 0.49 2.93
C PHE A 55 -14.15 -0.59 2.07
N GLU A 56 -14.28 -0.32 0.77
CA GLU A 56 -14.74 -1.30 -0.19
C GLU A 56 -13.53 -2.03 -0.79
N VAL A 57 -13.43 -3.33 -0.50
CA VAL A 57 -12.36 -4.22 -0.95
C VAL A 57 -12.99 -5.24 -1.89
N GLY A 58 -12.99 -4.92 -3.18
CA GLY A 58 -13.72 -5.70 -4.19
C GLY A 58 -15.23 -5.60 -3.97
N SER A 59 -15.89 -6.74 -3.73
CA SER A 59 -17.34 -6.81 -3.43
C SER A 59 -17.66 -6.72 -1.94
N THR A 60 -16.65 -6.68 -1.06
CA THR A 60 -16.84 -6.74 0.39
C THR A 60 -16.56 -5.40 1.04
N LYS A 61 -17.49 -4.93 1.87
CA LYS A 61 -17.30 -3.75 2.71
C LYS A 61 -16.65 -4.16 4.03
N VAL A 62 -15.53 -3.53 4.38
CA VAL A 62 -14.74 -3.85 5.56
C VAL A 62 -14.68 -2.64 6.48
N LEU A 63 -15.30 -2.76 7.65
CA LEU A 63 -15.17 -1.77 8.72
C LEU A 63 -13.78 -1.87 9.35
N THR A 64 -13.12 -0.73 9.48
CA THR A 64 -11.76 -0.63 10.01
C THR A 64 -11.68 0.21 11.27
N HIS A 65 -10.68 -0.11 12.09
CA HIS A 65 -10.40 0.52 13.37
C HIS A 65 -8.90 0.77 13.50
N PHE A 66 -8.53 1.86 14.15
CA PHE A 66 -7.16 2.08 14.59
C PHE A 66 -6.96 1.51 15.98
N LEU A 67 -5.80 0.90 16.20
CA LEU A 67 -5.32 0.58 17.54
C LEU A 67 -4.67 1.84 18.14
N GLU A 68 -5.18 2.32 19.27
CA GLU A 68 -4.64 3.51 19.93
C GLU A 68 -3.61 3.20 21.00
N LYS A 69 -3.93 2.26 21.90
CA LYS A 69 -3.07 1.90 23.04
C LYS A 69 -3.37 0.53 23.61
N ASN A 70 -2.38 -0.02 24.30
CA ASN A 70 -2.55 -1.13 25.23
C ASN A 70 -2.73 -0.55 26.63
N GLU A 71 -3.75 -0.99 27.36
CA GLU A 71 -4.00 -0.52 28.73
C GLU A 71 -3.08 -1.20 29.76
N LYS A 72 -2.48 -2.34 29.42
CA LYS A 72 -1.66 -3.12 30.35
C LYS A 72 -0.17 -2.86 30.26
N LEU A 73 0.31 -2.42 29.09
CA LEU A 73 1.73 -2.26 28.81
C LEU A 73 1.99 -0.89 28.19
N SER A 74 3.01 -0.22 28.71
CA SER A 74 3.59 0.98 28.11
C SER A 74 4.36 0.63 26.84
N LEU A 75 4.59 1.61 25.97
CA LEU A 75 5.41 1.39 24.77
C LEU A 75 6.87 1.06 25.13
N TRP A 76 7.38 1.60 26.24
CA TRP A 76 8.72 1.32 26.72
C TRP A 76 8.90 -0.17 27.04
N GLU A 77 7.92 -0.77 27.72
CA GLU A 77 7.91 -2.20 28.03
C GLU A 77 7.72 -3.08 26.79
N ILE A 78 6.92 -2.61 25.81
CA ILE A 78 6.68 -3.36 24.57
C ILE A 78 7.92 -3.36 23.67
N CYS A 79 8.63 -2.24 23.59
CA CYS A 79 9.81 -2.07 22.75
C CYS A 79 11.11 -2.49 23.44
N ASP A 80 11.07 -2.77 24.74
CA ASP A 80 12.24 -3.06 25.58
C ASP A 80 13.27 -1.91 25.52
N VAL A 81 12.80 -0.67 25.67
CA VAL A 81 13.60 0.56 25.60
C VAL A 81 13.52 1.30 26.93
N GLU A 82 14.68 1.73 27.43
CA GLU A 82 14.75 2.55 28.64
C GLU A 82 14.14 3.94 28.42
N LYS A 83 13.31 4.36 29.36
CA LYS A 83 12.62 5.65 29.32
C LYS A 83 13.60 6.81 29.58
N GLY A 84 13.61 7.81 28.70
CA GLY A 84 14.34 9.06 28.91
C GLY A 84 13.65 9.99 29.93
N PRO A 85 14.39 10.94 30.53
CA PRO A 85 13.86 11.83 31.55
C PRO A 85 12.80 12.83 31.04
N ALA A 86 12.79 13.14 29.73
CA ALA A 86 11.81 14.03 29.10
C ALA A 86 10.60 13.29 28.50
N ASP A 87 10.65 11.97 28.45
CA ASP A 87 9.67 11.15 27.74
C ASP A 87 8.40 10.93 28.59
N SER A 88 7.27 10.71 27.91
CA SER A 88 6.02 10.40 28.61
C SER A 88 6.12 9.09 29.38
N ILE A 89 5.29 8.96 30.41
CA ILE A 89 5.29 7.78 31.29
C ILE A 89 4.92 6.51 30.51
N ASP A 90 4.01 6.60 29.55
CA ASP A 90 3.47 5.47 28.79
C ASP A 90 4.00 5.36 27.36
N GLY A 91 4.59 6.43 26.80
CA GLY A 91 5.21 6.50 25.48
C GLY A 91 4.24 6.78 24.33
N TYR A 92 2.93 6.64 24.55
CA TYR A 92 1.94 6.76 23.48
C TYR A 92 1.82 8.18 22.93
N ARG A 93 2.17 9.20 23.72
CA ARG A 93 2.20 10.60 23.27
C ARG A 93 3.21 10.79 22.13
N GLU A 94 4.41 10.24 22.29
CA GLU A 94 5.48 10.32 21.30
C GLU A 94 5.14 9.49 20.07
N LEU A 95 4.49 8.33 20.23
CA LEU A 95 4.04 7.51 19.10
C LEU A 95 3.00 8.22 18.23
N HIS A 96 2.06 8.95 18.84
CA HIS A 96 1.03 9.69 18.13
C HIS A 96 1.51 11.04 17.59
N ASN A 97 2.76 11.43 17.87
CA ASN A 97 3.34 12.65 17.33
C ASN A 97 3.60 12.52 15.82
N THR A 98 3.12 13.49 15.05
CA THR A 98 3.24 13.53 13.59
C THR A 98 4.51 14.21 13.08
N GLU A 99 5.34 14.78 13.95
CA GLU A 99 6.57 15.49 13.56
C GLU A 99 7.54 14.62 12.73
N GLY A 100 7.56 13.31 12.96
CA GLY A 100 8.37 12.36 12.18
C GLY A 100 7.80 11.99 10.79
N ALA A 101 6.59 12.43 10.46
CA ALA A 101 5.89 11.99 9.25
C ALA A 101 6.60 12.45 7.96
N GLU A 102 7.14 13.68 7.94
CA GLU A 102 7.86 14.20 6.77
C GLU A 102 9.16 13.43 6.50
N LEU A 103 9.90 13.11 7.57
CA LEU A 103 11.14 12.33 7.48
C LEU A 103 10.85 10.92 6.93
N TRP A 104 9.76 10.32 7.39
CA TRP A 104 9.28 9.03 6.89
C TRP A 104 8.91 9.09 5.40
N ASP A 105 8.17 10.12 4.98
CA ASP A 105 7.79 10.29 3.58
C ASP A 105 9.00 10.53 2.66
N SER A 106 9.97 11.33 3.12
CA SER A 106 11.23 11.53 2.41
C SER A 106 12.00 10.21 2.24
N SER A 107 12.09 9.42 3.31
CA SER A 107 12.74 8.10 3.31
C SER A 107 12.02 7.12 2.37
N LYS A 108 10.69 7.09 2.41
CA LYS A 108 9.87 6.28 1.50
C LYS A 108 10.09 6.65 0.03
N ARG A 109 10.17 7.95 -0.29
CA ARG A 109 10.50 8.42 -1.65
C ARG A 109 11.92 8.02 -2.06
N ALA A 110 12.89 8.07 -1.14
CA ALA A 110 14.26 7.64 -1.42
C ALA A 110 14.33 6.13 -1.76
N VAL A 111 13.64 5.28 -0.99
CA VAL A 111 13.55 3.84 -1.26
C VAL A 111 12.87 3.57 -2.61
N LEU A 112 11.79 4.28 -2.93
CA LEU A 112 11.12 4.13 -4.22
C LEU A 112 12.02 4.53 -5.40
N ARG A 113 12.81 5.60 -5.26
CA ARG A 113 13.81 5.99 -6.26
C ARG A 113 14.88 4.92 -6.44
N GLN A 114 15.42 4.37 -5.36
CA GLN A 114 16.38 3.27 -5.43
C GLN A 114 15.79 2.04 -6.12
N GLN A 115 14.53 1.69 -5.81
CA GLN A 115 13.85 0.57 -6.46
C GLN A 115 13.69 0.78 -7.98
N GLN A 116 13.40 2.01 -8.42
CA GLN A 116 13.31 2.34 -9.86
C GLN A 116 14.66 2.14 -10.57
N VAL A 117 15.76 2.55 -9.92
CA VAL A 117 17.12 2.36 -10.46
C VAL A 117 17.43 0.86 -10.56
N ILE A 118 17.19 0.08 -9.50
CA ILE A 118 17.39 -1.38 -9.50
C ILE A 118 16.56 -2.05 -10.60
N ASP A 119 15.30 -1.63 -10.77
CA ASP A 119 14.42 -2.17 -11.80
C ASP A 119 14.89 -1.82 -13.23
N ALA A 120 15.61 -0.71 -13.42
CA ALA A 120 16.21 -0.34 -14.71
C ALA A 120 17.43 -1.21 -15.06
N PHE A 121 18.22 -1.61 -14.05
CA PHE A 121 19.38 -2.49 -14.23
C PHE A 121 19.04 -3.99 -14.32
N ARG A 122 17.79 -4.39 -14.02
CA ARG A 122 17.37 -5.79 -14.17
C ARG A 122 17.31 -6.17 -15.66
N PRO A 123 17.94 -7.29 -16.08
CA PRO A 123 17.84 -7.76 -17.45
C PRO A 123 16.38 -8.12 -17.81
N GLY A 124 15.91 -7.56 -18.93
CA GLY A 124 14.57 -7.75 -19.46
C GLY A 124 13.63 -6.55 -19.22
N PRO A 125 12.42 -6.55 -19.80
CA PRO A 125 11.50 -5.43 -19.67
C PRO A 125 11.09 -5.25 -18.21
N SER A 126 11.13 -4.01 -17.72
CA SER A 126 10.74 -3.66 -16.34
C SER A 126 9.31 -4.14 -16.05
N ARG A 127 8.98 -4.37 -14.77
CA ARG A 127 7.62 -4.80 -14.36
C ARG A 127 6.55 -3.85 -14.93
N THR A 128 6.82 -2.55 -14.88
CA THR A 128 5.95 -1.50 -15.42
C THR A 128 5.81 -1.62 -16.93
N ARG A 129 6.92 -1.82 -17.67
CA ARG A 129 6.89 -2.01 -19.13
C ARG A 129 6.12 -3.27 -19.52
N ARG A 130 6.29 -4.39 -18.81
CA ARG A 130 5.50 -5.62 -19.03
C ARG A 130 4.01 -5.41 -18.78
N ALA A 131 3.65 -4.69 -17.72
CA ALA A 131 2.26 -4.36 -17.43
C ALA A 131 1.65 -3.46 -18.51
N LEU A 132 2.38 -2.42 -18.95
CA LEU A 132 1.97 -1.55 -20.05
C LEU A 132 1.79 -2.30 -21.37
N THR A 133 2.74 -3.17 -21.74
CA THR A 133 2.62 -4.00 -22.95
C THR A 133 1.39 -4.91 -22.87
N ARG A 134 1.08 -5.48 -21.70
CA ARG A 134 -0.16 -6.26 -21.50
C ARG A 134 -1.40 -5.39 -21.66
N LEU A 135 -1.45 -4.21 -21.04
CA LEU A 135 -2.59 -3.28 -21.19
C LEU A 135 -2.79 -2.83 -22.64
N GLN A 136 -1.72 -2.50 -23.35
CA GLN A 136 -1.76 -2.14 -24.77
C GLN A 136 -2.25 -3.31 -25.63
N SER A 137 -1.83 -4.54 -25.34
CA SER A 137 -2.29 -5.73 -26.06
C SER A 137 -3.79 -5.99 -25.86
N VAL A 138 -4.30 -5.74 -24.65
CA VAL A 138 -5.74 -5.83 -24.34
C VAL A 138 -6.52 -4.73 -25.06
N LYS A 139 -6.02 -3.48 -25.07
CA LYS A 139 -6.64 -2.37 -25.80
C LYS A 139 -6.76 -2.64 -27.31
N ARG A 140 -5.76 -3.29 -27.92
CA ARG A 140 -5.84 -3.69 -29.33
C ARG A 140 -6.93 -4.74 -29.57
N LYS A 141 -7.05 -5.74 -28.70
CA LYS A 141 -8.09 -6.78 -28.80
C LYS A 141 -9.51 -6.22 -28.71
N PHE A 142 -9.73 -5.18 -27.88
CA PHE A 142 -11.03 -4.51 -27.80
C PHE A 142 -11.29 -3.55 -28.97
N ARG A 143 -10.27 -3.04 -29.65
CA ARG A 143 -10.42 -2.23 -30.87
C ARG A 143 -10.66 -3.07 -32.14
N THR A 144 -10.17 -4.30 -32.19
CA THR A 144 -10.38 -5.23 -33.32
C THR A 144 -11.80 -5.80 -33.40
N ALA A 145 -12.73 -5.40 -32.53
CA ALA A 145 -14.15 -5.73 -32.61
C ALA A 145 -14.99 -4.66 -33.34
N GLN A 146 -14.37 -3.72 -34.07
CA GLN A 146 -15.08 -2.94 -35.08
C GLN A 146 -15.01 -3.69 -36.42
N SER A 147 -16.17 -4.18 -36.82
CA SER A 147 -16.49 -4.83 -38.08
C SER A 147 -16.04 -4.01 -39.29
N ASN A 148 -15.54 -4.71 -40.31
CA ASN A 148 -15.31 -4.20 -41.67
C ASN A 148 -16.64 -3.95 -42.38
N ASP A 149 -17.33 -2.84 -42.07
CA ASP A 149 -18.38 -2.36 -42.94
C ASP A 149 -18.32 -0.84 -43.10
N SER A 150 -18.29 -0.45 -44.37
CA SER A 150 -18.50 0.89 -44.92
C SER A 150 -17.43 1.95 -44.66
N GLY A 151 -16.72 2.27 -45.74
CA GLY A 151 -15.62 3.22 -45.79
C GLY A 151 -15.98 4.62 -45.31
N VAL A 152 -15.21 5.11 -44.33
CA VAL A 152 -15.07 6.53 -44.04
C VAL A 152 -13.58 6.78 -43.78
N SER A 153 -12.94 7.46 -44.72
CA SER A 153 -11.56 7.92 -44.61
C SER A 153 -11.47 8.96 -43.49
N ILE A 154 -10.97 8.57 -42.31
CA ILE A 154 -10.57 9.52 -41.29
C ILE A 154 -9.14 9.95 -41.64
N SER A 155 -9.03 11.13 -42.22
CA SER A 155 -7.80 11.85 -42.46
C SER A 155 -6.99 12.01 -41.17
N GLU A 156 -5.67 11.92 -41.32
CA GLU A 156 -4.68 12.10 -40.26
C GLU A 156 -4.91 13.41 -39.48
N PRO A 157 -4.84 13.39 -38.13
CA PRO A 157 -4.40 14.56 -37.40
C PRO A 157 -2.87 14.50 -37.30
N ASN A 158 -2.26 15.39 -38.07
CA ASN A 158 -0.91 15.93 -37.97
C ASN A 158 -0.23 15.70 -36.60
N ILE A 159 0.93 15.04 -36.64
CA ILE A 159 1.83 14.85 -35.51
C ILE A 159 2.54 16.17 -35.24
N GLU A 160 2.06 16.95 -34.27
CA GLU A 160 2.90 17.85 -33.49
C GLU A 160 2.49 17.76 -32.02
N SER A 161 2.83 16.62 -31.40
CA SER A 161 2.84 16.52 -29.94
C SER A 161 4.10 17.24 -29.44
N ALA A 162 3.94 18.46 -28.98
CA ALA A 162 4.98 19.22 -28.29
C ALA A 162 5.58 18.36 -27.16
N VAL A 163 6.86 18.04 -27.31
CA VAL A 163 7.69 17.52 -26.23
C VAL A 163 7.95 18.68 -25.29
N CYS A 164 7.47 18.61 -24.05
CA CYS A 164 7.95 19.51 -23.00
C CYS A 164 9.43 19.19 -22.75
N SER A 165 10.32 19.95 -23.37
CA SER A 165 11.71 20.07 -22.93
C SER A 165 11.70 20.83 -21.61
N VAL A 166 12.10 20.15 -20.54
CA VAL A 166 12.52 20.80 -19.30
C VAL A 166 13.82 21.53 -19.61
N MET A 167 13.82 22.83 -19.40
CA MET A 167 15.04 23.64 -19.21
C MET A 167 15.19 23.89 -17.71
#